data_AF-A0A1Q6ZBG7-F1
#
_entry.id   AF-A0A1Q6ZBG7-F1
#
_cell.length_a   1.000
_cell.length_b   1.000
_cell.length_c   1.000
_cell.angle_alpha   90.00
_cell.angle_beta   90.00
_cell.angle_gamma   90.00
#
_symmetry.space_group_name_H-M   'P 1'
#
loop_
_entity.id
_entity.type
_entity.pdbx_description
1 polymer ?
#
loop_
_entity_poly.entity_id
_entity_poly.type
_entity_poly.pdbx_seq_one_letter_code
_entity_poly.pdbx_strand_id
1 'polypeptide(L)' 'MSESSSQTSLAVKSPSCNVAMADMGDIPFRTGGTSGAAHLLFGNWAELGEGVLHLDAFVCQNCGRVELFADSQTRDSLR' A
#
# COMPACT_ATOMS: atom_id res chain seq x y z
N MET A 1 14.10 21.06 15.95
CA MET A 1 12.87 21.63 15.37
C MET A 1 12.06 20.44 14.91
N SER A 2 11.04 20.07 15.68
CA SER A 2 10.21 18.89 15.40
C SER A 2 9.09 19.34 14.48
N GLU A 3 9.23 19.06 13.18
CA GLU A 3 8.16 19.23 12.21
C GLU A 3 7.12 18.14 12.50
N SER A 4 6.14 18.50 13.34
CA SER A 4 4.95 17.68 13.57
C SER A 4 4.09 17.83 12.33
N SER A 5 4.23 16.89 11.40
CA SER A 5 3.38 16.73 10.23
C SER A 5 1.96 16.41 10.71
N SER A 6 1.19 17.46 10.97
CA SER A 6 -0.27 17.39 11.07
C SER A 6 -0.82 17.06 9.69
N GLN A 7 -0.74 15.80 9.30
CA GLN A 7 -1.54 15.29 8.20
C GLN A 7 -2.98 15.24 8.71
N THR A 8 -3.80 16.16 8.23
CA THR A 8 -5.24 16.10 8.36
C THR A 8 -5.71 14.85 7.61
N SER A 9 -5.77 13.72 8.31
CA SER A 9 -6.35 12.49 7.77
C SER A 9 -7.79 12.80 7.40
N LEU A 10 -8.09 12.89 6.10
CA LEU A 10 -9.47 12.86 5.63
C LEU A 10 -10.11 11.61 6.23
N ALA A 11 -11.18 11.77 6.99
CA ALA A 11 -11.83 10.66 7.66
C ALA A 11 -12.40 9.69 6.61
N VAL A 12 -11.64 8.64 6.30
CA VAL A 12 -12.07 7.57 5.40
C VAL A 12 -13.21 6.81 6.06
N LYS A 13 -14.32 6.64 5.34
CA LYS A 13 -15.45 5.83 5.81
C LYS A 13 -15.52 4.54 5.03
N SER A 14 -15.83 3.45 5.74
CA SER A 14 -16.01 2.14 5.12
C SER A 14 -17.25 2.16 4.20
N PRO A 15 -17.15 1.76 2.93
CA PRO A 15 -18.31 1.67 2.05
C PRO A 15 -19.32 0.59 2.47
N SER A 16 -18.92 -0.37 3.31
CA SER A 16 -19.84 -1.44 3.77
C SER A 16 -20.74 -1.02 4.93
N CYS A 17 -20.23 -0.28 5.91
CA CYS A 17 -21.00 0.06 7.11
C CYS A 17 -21.01 1.56 7.44
N ASN A 18 -20.40 2.40 6.60
CA ASN A 18 -20.35 3.86 6.73
C ASN A 18 -19.76 4.37 8.06
N VAL A 19 -18.93 3.55 8.70
CA VAL A 19 -18.20 3.90 9.94
C VAL A 19 -16.83 4.45 9.57
N ALA A 20 -16.35 5.44 10.33
CA ALA A 20 -15.00 5.96 10.21
C ALA A 20 -13.96 4.83 10.41
N MET A 21 -12.96 4.79 9.53
CA MET A 21 -11.93 3.77 9.55
C MET A 21 -10.72 4.22 10.37
N ALA A 22 -10.05 3.27 11.00
CA ALA A 22 -8.80 3.51 11.70
C ALA A 22 -7.66 3.53 10.67
N ASP A 23 -6.81 4.55 10.79
CA ASP A 23 -5.58 4.67 10.02
C ASP A 23 -4.55 3.63 10.53
N MET A 24 -3.95 2.89 9.61
CA MET A 24 -2.89 1.91 9.88
C MET A 24 -1.53 2.39 9.33
N GLY A 25 -1.49 3.54 8.67
CA GLY A 25 -0.30 4.15 8.08
C GLY A 25 0.10 3.54 6.73
N ASP A 26 1.31 3.91 6.30
CA ASP A 26 1.95 3.40 5.08
C ASP A 26 2.37 1.94 5.26
N ILE A 27 1.96 1.09 4.32
CA ILE A 27 2.29 -0.32 4.26
C ILE A 27 3.06 -0.60 2.96
N PRO A 28 4.30 -1.11 3.03
CA PRO A 28 5.07 -1.45 1.84
C PRO A 28 4.59 -2.78 1.25
N PHE A 29 4.05 -2.74 0.03
CA PHE A 29 3.66 -3.92 -0.75
C PHE A 29 4.72 -4.23 -1.79
N ARG A 30 5.34 -5.41 -1.70
CA ARG A 30 6.21 -5.91 -2.77
C ARG A 30 5.35 -6.38 -3.94
N THR A 31 5.60 -5.82 -5.11
CA THR A 31 5.01 -6.26 -6.38
C THR A 31 6.06 -6.95 -7.22
N GLY A 32 5.66 -8.05 -7.87
CA GLY A 32 6.58 -8.86 -8.66
C GLY A 32 7.43 -9.82 -7.81
N GLY A 33 8.49 -10.32 -8.44
CA GLY A 33 9.36 -11.35 -7.89
C GLY A 33 8.86 -12.75 -8.24
N THR A 34 9.71 -13.52 -8.89
CA THR A 34 9.44 -14.95 -9.12
C THR A 34 10.07 -15.76 -7.99
N SER A 35 9.25 -16.57 -7.31
CA SER A 35 9.78 -17.54 -6.36
C SER A 35 10.24 -18.81 -7.11
N GLY A 36 11.42 -19.31 -6.78
CA GLY A 36 11.90 -20.63 -7.23
C GLY A 36 12.55 -20.68 -8.62
N ALA A 37 12.16 -21.67 -9.43
CA ALA A 37 12.89 -22.12 -10.62
C ALA A 37 13.05 -21.07 -11.75
N ALA A 38 12.18 -20.06 -11.80
CA ALA A 38 12.29 -18.99 -12.78
C ALA A 38 13.52 -18.10 -12.55
N HIS A 39 13.93 -17.88 -11.29
CA HIS A 39 15.19 -17.19 -11.00
C HIS A 39 16.41 -18.01 -11.46
N LEU A 40 16.35 -19.34 -11.37
CA LEU A 40 17.42 -20.23 -11.87
C LEU A 40 17.50 -20.29 -13.40
N LEU A 41 16.37 -20.12 -14.11
CA LEU A 41 16.30 -20.22 -15.57
C LEU A 41 16.49 -18.87 -16.28
N PHE A 42 16.07 -17.77 -15.66
CA PHE A 42 16.06 -16.43 -16.27
C PHE A 42 16.90 -15.39 -15.51
N GLY A 43 17.54 -15.76 -14.39
CA GLY A 43 18.45 -14.90 -13.64
C GLY A 43 17.85 -13.52 -13.31
N ASN A 44 18.62 -12.46 -13.53
CA ASN A 44 18.23 -11.08 -13.24
C ASN A 44 17.04 -10.56 -14.08
N TRP A 45 16.64 -11.26 -15.16
CA TRP A 45 15.40 -10.94 -15.89
C TRP A 45 14.14 -11.36 -15.13
N ALA A 46 14.28 -12.28 -14.18
CA ALA A 46 13.19 -12.70 -13.31
C ALA A 46 12.88 -11.65 -12.21
N GLU A 47 13.79 -10.69 -12.01
CA GLU A 47 13.68 -9.55 -11.09
C GLU A 47 13.20 -8.26 -11.78
N LEU A 48 13.10 -8.23 -13.11
CA LEU A 48 12.83 -7.03 -13.93
C LEU A 48 11.40 -6.45 -13.79
N GLY A 49 10.67 -6.84 -12.75
CA GLY A 49 9.39 -6.27 -12.34
C GLY A 49 9.21 -6.24 -10.81
N GLU A 50 10.30 -6.44 -10.04
CA GLU A 50 10.29 -6.27 -8.59
C GLU A 50 10.23 -4.78 -8.24
N GLY A 51 9.18 -4.41 -7.50
CA GLY A 51 8.94 -3.05 -7.03
C GLY A 51 8.32 -3.05 -5.64
N VAL A 52 8.32 -1.89 -5.00
CA VAL A 52 7.59 -1.65 -3.75
C VAL A 52 6.57 -0.56 -4.01
N LEU A 53 5.30 -0.87 -3.78
CA LEU A 53 4.21 0.11 -3.74
C LEU A 53 3.97 0.50 -2.28
N HIS A 54 3.95 1.80 -2.04
CA HIS A 54 3.61 2.38 -0.74
C HIS A 54 2.13 2.72 -0.73
N LEU A 55 1.37 1.98 0.09
CA LEU A 55 -0.08 2.14 0.18
C LEU A 55 -0.48 2.51 1.61
N ASP A 56 -1.22 3.60 1.76
CA ASP A 56 -1.87 3.95 3.01
C ASP A 56 -3.03 2.97 3.27
N ALA A 57 -3.02 2.33 4.43
CA ALA A 57 -4.02 1.34 4.81
C ALA A 57 -4.99 1.88 5.86
N PHE A 58 -6.29 1.64 5.63
CA PHE A 58 -7.34 1.95 6.60
C PHE A 58 -8.13 0.68 6.90
N VAL A 59 -8.44 0.44 8.18
CA VAL A 59 -9.22 -0.73 8.61
C VAL A 59 -10.50 -0.31 9.34
N CYS A 60 -11.62 -0.90 8.97
CA CYS A 60 -12.87 -0.74 9.69
C CYS A 60 -12.92 -1.72 10.88
N GLN A 61 -12.87 -1.19 12.10
CA GLN A 61 -12.94 -1.99 13.33
C GLN A 61 -14.31 -2.66 13.55
N ASN A 62 -15.36 -2.24 12.83
CA ASN A 62 -16.69 -2.81 12.96
C ASN A 62 -16.93 -4.05 12.08
N CYS A 63 -16.47 -4.02 10.82
CA CYS A 63 -16.74 -5.10 9.86
C CYS A 63 -15.49 -5.74 9.25
N GLY A 64 -14.29 -5.28 9.63
CA GLY A 64 -13.00 -5.82 9.16
C GLY A 64 -12.59 -5.42 7.74
N ARG A 65 -13.38 -4.59 7.04
CA ARG A 65 -13.01 -4.10 5.70
C ARG A 65 -11.72 -3.30 5.75
N VAL A 66 -10.83 -3.58 4.80
CA VAL A 66 -9.59 -2.83 4.56
C VAL A 66 -9.72 -2.05 3.26
N GLU A 67 -9.34 -0.77 3.29
CA GLU A 67 -9.19 0.07 2.10
C GLU A 67 -7.71 0.45 1.97
N LEU A 68 -7.18 0.41 0.74
CA LEU A 68 -5.78 0.71 0.43
C LEU A 68 -5.74 1.85 -0.58
N PHE A 69 -4.94 2.88 -0.30
CA PHE A 69 -4.78 4.04 -1.17
C PHE A 69 -3.32 4.19 -1.56
N ALA A 70 -3.04 4.34 -2.86
CA ALA A 70 -1.69 4.61 -3.32
C ALA A 70 -1.26 6.02 -2.92
N ASP A 71 -0.06 6.13 -2.34
CA ASP A 71 0.56 7.41 -2.03
C ASP A 71 0.94 8.17 -3.30
N SER A 72 1.45 9.40 -3.17
CA SER A 72 1.81 10.20 -4.35
C SER A 72 2.90 9.54 -5.20
N GLN A 73 3.92 8.94 -4.56
CA GLN A 73 5.02 8.29 -5.26
C GLN A 73 4.53 7.10 -6.08
N THR A 74 3.74 6.23 -5.46
CA THR A 74 3.15 5.06 -6.09
C THR A 74 2.23 5.46 -7.24
N ARG A 75 1.37 6.46 -7.04
CA ARG A 75 0.48 6.97 -8.10
C ARG A 75 1.25 7.52 -9.30
N ASP A 76 2.36 8.22 -9.08
CA ASP A 76 3.17 8.76 -10.16
C ASP A 76 3.97 7.68 -10.89
N SER A 77 4.40 6.62 -10.19
CA SER A 77 5.09 5.47 -10.80
C SER A 77 4.20 4.60 -11.70
N LEU A 78 2.87 4.68 -11.53
CA LEU A 78 1.88 3.89 -12.27
C LEU A 78 1.32 4.60 -13.51
N ARG A 79 1.72 5.84 -13.77
CA ARG A 79 1.29 6.65 -14.93
C ARG A 79 2.20 6.47 -16.13
#